data_AF-A0AAE0B8L6-F1
#
_entry.id   AF-A0AAE0B8L6-F1
#
_cell.length_a   1.000
_cell.length_b   1.000
_cell.length_c   1.000
_cell.angle_alpha   90.00
_cell.angle_beta   90.00
_cell.angle_gamma   90.00
#
_symmetry.space_group_name_H-M   'P 1'
#
loop_
_entity.id
_entity.type
_entity.pdbx_description
1 polymer ?
#
loop_
_entity_poly.entity_id
_entity_poly.type
_entity_poly.pdbx_seq_one_letter_code
_entity_poly.pdbx_strand_id
1 'polypeptide(L)'
;MSQDRDNLEDLNPFSKSPAMDSGMRGCGAVFRNCRSFVKCCFAIPLGQTFAFEAELLTATMGINFAWKYGWRRIWLKSDSSYVVQLLFSCFEHVLWRVR
;
A
#
# COMPACT_ATOMS: atom_id res chain seq x y z
N MET A 1 30.85 45.16 -10.94
CA MET A 1 31.58 43.96 -10.44
C MET A 1 30.57 43.08 -9.73
N SER A 2 30.40 41.88 -10.28
CA SER A 2 29.71 40.68 -9.81
C SER A 2 28.23 40.77 -9.38
N GLN A 3 27.42 40.41 -10.36
CA GLN A 3 26.25 39.53 -10.24
C GLN A 3 26.58 38.22 -9.48
N ASP A 4 25.52 37.56 -9.05
CA ASP A 4 25.39 36.13 -8.72
C ASP A 4 25.87 35.68 -7.33
N ARG A 5 24.92 35.66 -6.37
CA ARG A 5 24.91 34.73 -5.23
C ARG A 5 23.66 33.84 -5.23
N ASP A 6 23.18 33.53 -6.42
CA ASP A 6 22.27 32.41 -6.63
C ASP A 6 23.13 31.19 -6.98
N ASN A 7 22.75 30.03 -6.44
CA ASN A 7 23.21 28.68 -6.81
C ASN A 7 24.53 28.21 -6.18
N LEU A 8 24.49 27.88 -4.89
CA LEU A 8 25.38 26.88 -4.30
C LEU A 8 24.62 25.76 -3.58
N GLU A 9 23.44 25.39 -4.08
CA GLU A 9 22.78 24.12 -3.73
C GLU A 9 22.53 23.21 -4.96
N ASP A 10 22.93 23.63 -6.16
CA ASP A 10 22.61 22.93 -7.43
C ASP A 10 23.67 21.95 -7.94
N LEU A 11 24.67 21.58 -7.14
CA LEU A 11 25.73 20.66 -7.57
C LEU A 11 25.86 19.42 -6.68
N ASN A 12 24.77 18.66 -6.57
CA ASN A 12 24.91 17.21 -6.41
C ASN A 12 23.79 16.47 -7.16
N PRO A 13 24.00 16.05 -8.43
CA PRO A 13 23.03 15.25 -9.16
C PRO A 13 22.85 13.83 -8.60
N PHE A 14 23.58 13.46 -7.53
CA PHE A 14 23.46 12.20 -6.79
C PHE A 14 22.91 12.33 -5.36
N SER A 15 22.51 13.53 -4.90
CA SER A 15 21.88 13.67 -3.56
C SER A 15 20.38 13.39 -3.56
N LYS A 16 19.72 13.46 -4.73
CA LYS A 16 18.36 12.94 -4.92
C LYS A 16 18.42 11.49 -5.38
N SER A 17 18.77 10.60 -4.46
CA SER A 17 18.20 9.25 -4.51
C SER A 17 16.69 9.40 -4.72
N PRO A 18 16.00 8.59 -5.55
CA PRO A 18 14.54 8.60 -5.60
C PRO A 18 14.05 8.23 -4.21
N ALA A 19 13.78 9.25 -3.41
CA ALA A 19 13.58 9.08 -1.99
C ALA A 19 12.26 8.33 -1.85
N MET A 20 12.36 7.09 -1.37
CA MET A 20 11.26 6.45 -0.69
C MET A 20 10.97 7.32 0.53
N ASP A 21 10.23 8.41 0.35
CA ASP A 21 9.97 9.35 1.42
C ASP A 21 8.80 8.81 2.24
N SER A 22 9.07 8.61 3.53
CA SER A 22 8.04 8.34 4.52
C SER A 22 7.20 9.60 4.68
N GLY A 23 5.88 9.43 4.56
CA GLY A 23 4.93 10.55 4.57
C GLY A 23 3.75 10.24 5.48
N MET A 24 2.96 11.27 5.79
CA MET A 24 1.70 11.07 6.52
C MET A 24 0.75 10.23 5.66
N ARG A 25 0.39 9.05 6.14
CA ARG A 25 -0.44 8.08 5.41
C ARG A 25 -1.48 7.45 6.31
N GLY A 26 -2.45 6.79 5.68
CA GLY A 26 -3.43 5.95 6.34
C GLY A 26 -3.60 4.64 5.58
N CYS A 27 -4.25 3.67 6.21
CA CYS A 27 -4.70 2.44 5.58
C CYS A 27 -6.23 2.39 5.53
N GLY A 28 -6.79 1.66 4.57
CA GLY A 28 -8.23 1.52 4.47
C GLY A 28 -8.66 0.53 3.41
N ALA A 29 -9.80 -0.12 3.64
CA ALA A 29 -10.36 -1.07 2.70
C ALA A 29 -11.89 -0.99 2.64
N VAL A 30 -12.44 -1.40 1.51
CA VAL A 30 -13.88 -1.54 1.28
C VAL A 30 -14.19 -3.01 0.97
N PHE A 31 -15.08 -3.60 1.76
CA PHE A 31 -15.53 -4.97 1.57
C PHE A 31 -16.82 -4.97 0.76
N ARG A 32 -16.84 -5.78 -0.31
CA ARG A 32 -17.99 -5.93 -1.19
C ARG A 32 -18.35 -7.40 -1.35
N ASN A 33 -19.62 -7.70 -1.55
CA ASN A 33 -20.04 -9.03 -1.98
C ASN A 33 -19.89 -9.18 -3.51
N CYS A 34 -20.16 -10.38 -4.03
CA CYS A 34 -20.09 -10.69 -5.46
C CYS A 34 -21.07 -9.88 -6.35
N ARG A 35 -22.06 -9.21 -5.75
CA ARG A 35 -23.00 -8.32 -6.43
C ARG A 35 -22.57 -6.85 -6.32
N SER A 36 -21.34 -6.58 -5.89
CA SER A 36 -20.76 -5.26 -5.67
C SER A 36 -21.40 -4.44 -4.55
N PHE A 37 -22.29 -5.02 -3.73
CA PHE A 37 -22.83 -4.32 -2.57
C PHE A 37 -21.76 -4.20 -1.48
N VAL A 38 -21.56 -2.98 -0.97
CA VAL A 38 -20.67 -2.71 0.15
C VAL A 38 -21.24 -3.35 1.42
N LYS A 39 -20.39 -4.14 2.09
CA LYS A 39 -20.70 -4.81 3.36
C LYS A 39 -20.20 -3.99 4.54
N CYS A 40 -18.97 -3.47 4.45
CA CYS A 40 -18.35 -2.59 5.42
C CYS A 40 -17.10 -1.92 4.83
N CYS A 41 -16.51 -0.98 5.56
CA CYS A 41 -15.23 -0.36 5.26
C CYS A 41 -14.50 0.00 6.56
N PHE A 42 -13.20 0.24 6.45
CA PHE A 42 -12.41 0.88 7.51
C PHE A 42 -11.43 1.89 6.90
N ALA A 43 -11.06 2.88 7.70
CA ALA A 43 -9.99 3.84 7.40
C ALA A 43 -9.29 4.17 8.73
N ILE A 44 -7.97 4.03 8.78
CA ILE A 44 -7.16 4.20 9.99
C ILE A 44 -5.96 5.09 9.64
N PRO A 45 -5.73 6.21 10.35
CA PRO A 45 -4.53 7.00 10.18
C PRO A 45 -3.33 6.24 10.77
N LEU A 46 -2.22 6.18 10.04
CA LEU A 46 -1.00 5.46 10.46
C LEU A 46 0.14 6.37 10.90
N GLY A 47 0.02 7.68 10.65
CA GLY A 47 1.11 8.62 10.90
C GLY A 47 2.14 8.57 9.77
N GLN A 48 3.41 8.79 10.10
CA GLN A 48 4.50 8.79 9.14
C GLN A 48 4.96 7.35 8.86
N THR A 49 4.73 6.88 7.64
CA THR A 49 5.07 5.52 7.20
C THR A 49 5.33 5.51 5.68
N PHE A 50 5.92 4.43 5.18
CA PHE A 50 6.11 4.23 3.75
C PHE A 50 4.79 3.82 3.07
N ALA A 51 4.66 4.13 1.78
CA ALA A 51 3.48 3.74 1.00
C ALA A 51 3.24 2.23 1.07
N PHE A 52 4.32 1.47 0.82
CA PHE A 52 4.29 0.01 0.83
C PHE A 52 3.86 -0.58 2.18
N GLU A 53 4.35 -0.02 3.30
CA GLU A 53 3.95 -0.47 4.65
C GLU A 53 2.45 -0.24 4.89
N ALA A 54 1.93 0.93 4.52
CA ALA A 54 0.51 1.24 4.66
C ALA A 54 -0.38 0.30 3.82
N GLU A 55 0.05 -0.04 2.60
CA GLU A 55 -0.66 -0.96 1.73
C GLU A 55 -0.60 -2.41 2.23
N LEU A 56 0.55 -2.87 2.70
CA LEU A 56 0.71 -4.21 3.27
C LEU A 56 -0.12 -4.37 4.55
N LEU A 57 -0.13 -3.35 5.40
CA LEU A 57 -0.97 -3.31 6.60
C LEU A 57 -2.46 -3.31 6.21
N THR A 58 -2.86 -2.53 5.20
CA THR A 58 -4.23 -2.53 4.66
C THR A 58 -4.66 -3.93 4.27
N ALA A 59 -3.85 -4.64 3.49
CA ALA A 59 -4.14 -6.00 3.04
C ALA A 59 -4.25 -6.99 4.20
N THR A 60 -3.29 -6.95 5.13
CA THR A 60 -3.25 -7.84 6.30
C THR A 60 -4.47 -7.63 7.21
N MET A 61 -4.82 -6.37 7.51
CA MET A 61 -6.01 -6.05 8.29
C MET A 61 -7.29 -6.46 7.55
N GLY A 62 -7.34 -6.24 6.23
CA GLY A 62 -8.45 -6.67 5.38
C GLY A 62 -8.73 -8.16 5.49
N ILE A 63 -7.69 -8.98 5.38
CA ILE A 63 -7.77 -10.45 5.51
C ILE A 63 -8.23 -10.84 6.92
N ASN A 64 -7.67 -10.22 7.96
CA ASN A 64 -8.04 -10.50 9.35
C ASN A 64 -9.52 -10.16 9.63
N PHE A 65 -10.01 -9.03 9.14
CA PHE A 65 -11.42 -8.67 9.26
C PHE A 65 -12.31 -9.67 8.52
N ALA A 66 -11.97 -10.04 7.28
CA ALA A 66 -12.72 -11.05 6.54
C ALA A 66 -12.80 -12.38 7.30
N TRP A 67 -11.69 -12.82 7.90
CA TRP A 67 -11.65 -14.01 8.74
C TRP A 67 -12.58 -13.90 9.95
N LYS A 68 -12.52 -12.78 10.69
CA LYS A 68 -13.38 -12.49 11.84
C LYS A 68 -14.86 -12.47 11.49
N TYR A 69 -15.23 -11.97 10.31
CA TYR A 69 -16.60 -11.96 9.81
C TYR A 69 -17.04 -13.27 9.15
N GLY A 70 -16.20 -14.31 9.15
CA GLY A 70 -16.51 -15.62 8.58
C GLY A 70 -16.47 -15.67 7.05
N TRP A 71 -15.91 -14.66 6.39
CA TRP A 71 -15.76 -14.63 4.94
C TRP A 71 -14.53 -15.45 4.53
N ARG A 72 -14.76 -16.74 4.30
CA ARG A 72 -13.69 -17.70 3.95
C ARG A 72 -13.23 -17.61 2.49
N ARG A 73 -14.07 -17.07 1.60
CA ARG A 73 -13.77 -16.91 0.17
C ARG A 73 -13.72 -15.42 -0.15
N ILE A 74 -12.51 -14.89 -0.23
CA ILE A 74 -12.26 -13.47 -0.50
C ILE A 74 -11.47 -13.29 -1.79
N TRP A 75 -11.69 -12.14 -2.43
CA TRP A 75 -10.82 -11.62 -3.47
C TRP A 75 -10.25 -10.30 -2.96
N LEU A 76 -8.93 -10.27 -2.76
CA LEU A 76 -8.21 -9.05 -2.42
C LEU A 76 -7.84 -8.32 -3.71
N LYS A 77 -8.23 -7.05 -3.82
CA LYS A 77 -7.80 -6.16 -4.89
C LYS A 77 -6.87 -5.10 -4.28
N SER A 78 -5.66 -5.00 -4.83
CA SER A 78 -4.68 -3.96 -4.52
C SER A 78 -4.10 -3.46 -5.84
N ASP A 79 -3.83 -2.16 -5.92
CA ASP A 79 -3.08 -1.49 -6.98
C ASP A 79 -1.56 -1.59 -6.80
N SER A 80 -1.11 -2.11 -5.66
CA SER A 80 0.30 -2.33 -5.35
C SER A 80 0.78 -3.68 -5.85
N SER A 81 1.59 -3.66 -6.92
CA SER A 81 2.22 -4.86 -7.45
C SER A 81 3.10 -5.56 -6.41
N TYR A 82 3.77 -4.81 -5.52
CA TYR A 82 4.59 -5.34 -4.45
C TYR A 82 3.78 -6.13 -3.42
N VAL A 83 2.65 -5.58 -2.95
CA VAL A 83 1.78 -6.28 -2.00
C VAL A 83 1.19 -7.53 -2.63
N VAL A 84 0.75 -7.43 -3.88
CA VAL A 84 0.24 -8.58 -4.64
C VAL A 84 1.31 -9.66 -4.72
N GLN A 85 2.51 -9.35 -5.21
CA GLN A 85 3.61 -10.33 -5.33
C GLN A 85 3.98 -10.95 -3.98
N LEU A 86 4.11 -10.15 -2.92
CA LEU A 86 4.45 -10.65 -1.58
C LEU A 86 3.38 -11.65 -1.09
N LEU A 87 2.10 -11.30 -1.22
CA LEU A 87 1.00 -12.18 -0.83
C LEU A 87 0.85 -13.41 -1.75
N PHE A 88 1.41 -13.42 -2.95
CA PHE A 88 1.47 -14.63 -3.76
C PHE A 88 2.65 -15.52 -3.32
N SER A 89 3.83 -14.94 -3.11
CA SER A 89 5.04 -15.67 -2.73
C SER A 89 4.97 -16.28 -1.33
N CYS A 90 4.33 -15.59 -0.37
CA CYS A 90 4.09 -16.16 0.96
C CYS A 90 3.02 -17.26 0.98
N PHE A 91 2.28 -17.42 -0.12
CA PHE A 91 1.22 -18.42 -0.30
C PHE A 91 1.57 -19.38 -1.45
N GLU A 92 2.81 -19.89 -1.51
CA GLU A 92 3.22 -20.97 -2.45
C GLU A 92 2.30 -22.21 -2.42
N HIS A 93 1.41 -22.32 -1.43
CA HIS A 93 0.42 -23.39 -1.32
C HIS A 93 -1.03 -23.02 -1.68
N VAL A 94 -1.34 -21.79 -2.11
CA VAL A 94 -2.73 -21.41 -2.43
C VAL A 94 -2.88 -21.01 -3.89
N LEU A 95 -3.46 -21.94 -4.66
CA LEU A 95 -3.91 -21.80 -6.04
C LEU A 95 -4.97 -20.68 -6.18
N TRP A 96 -4.53 -19.44 -6.38
CA TRP A 96 -5.38 -18.39 -6.91
C TRP A 96 -5.01 -18.10 -8.36
N ARG A 97 -5.99 -18.27 -9.27
CA ARG A 97 -5.87 -17.94 -10.69
C ARG A 97 -5.99 -16.43 -10.86
N VAL A 98 -4.89 -15.77 -11.21
CA VAL A 98 -4.90 -14.38 -11.68
C VAL A 98 -5.53 -14.36 -13.09
N ARG A 99 -6.48 -13.44 -13.31
CA ARG A 99 -7.04 -13.11 -14.62
C ARG A 99 -6.77 -11.63 -14.88
#